data_AF-A0A9D0CTC4-F1
#
_entry.id   AF-A0A9D0CTC4-F1
#
_cell.length_a   1.000
_cell.length_b   1.000
_cell.length_c   1.000
_cell.angle_alpha   90.00
_cell.angle_beta   90.00
_cell.angle_gamma   90.00
#
_symmetry.space_group_name_H-M   'P 1'
#
loop_
_entity.id
_entity.type
_entity.pdbx_description
1 polymer ?
#
loop_
_entity_poly.entity_id
_entity_poly.type
_entity_poly.pdbx_seq_one_letter_code
_entity_poly.pdbx_strand_id
1 'polypeptide(L)'
;MDRSGGTLRRRHAGRGGRVASAGVRAGHRQGARSAMIRLLIVMLLILASPSRAAGTSWGDLSRAQRKVIGLSESRWEALPAARRERLLRGAERWLGMSPEERRRARRNLRLWKEMTPGERRFVRRKFKEYQALPARKKARLRRLKRWFQNLPPERKRRIRQRWRQAKDKKALLRKGLHQARRKRARQPRPAQRR
;
A
#
# COMPACT_ATOMS: atom_id res chain seq x y z
N MET A 1 -74.26 -21.22 -16.74
CA MET A 1 -74.92 -20.02 -16.23
C MET A 1 -74.12 -18.81 -16.68
N ASP A 2 -74.68 -18.13 -17.66
CA ASP A 2 -74.19 -16.93 -18.32
C ASP A 2 -74.46 -15.68 -17.47
N ARG A 3 -73.59 -14.67 -17.54
CA ARG A 3 -73.96 -13.25 -17.37
C ARG A 3 -72.82 -12.34 -17.83
N SER A 4 -73.15 -11.64 -18.92
CA SER A 4 -72.47 -10.54 -19.59
C SER A 4 -72.43 -9.23 -18.78
N GLY A 5 -71.57 -8.32 -19.26
CA GLY A 5 -71.65 -6.86 -19.09
C GLY A 5 -70.56 -6.29 -18.17
N GLY A 6 -69.84 -5.21 -18.47
CA GLY A 6 -69.97 -4.16 -19.49
C GLY A 6 -69.17 -2.95 -18.97
N THR A 7 -68.42 -2.30 -19.86
CA THR A 7 -67.47 -1.19 -19.63
C THR A 7 -68.11 0.12 -19.14
N LEU A 8 -67.40 0.95 -18.34
CA LEU A 8 -67.35 2.43 -18.51
C LEU A 8 -66.37 3.16 -17.54
N ARG A 9 -65.28 3.65 -18.13
CA ARG A 9 -64.63 4.98 -18.00
C ARG A 9 -65.02 5.90 -16.83
N ARG A 10 -64.02 6.37 -16.04
CA ARG A 10 -63.88 7.81 -15.71
C ARG A 10 -62.46 8.19 -15.27
N ARG A 11 -61.92 9.20 -15.95
CA ARG A 11 -60.73 9.97 -15.54
C ARG A 11 -61.07 10.85 -14.34
N HIS A 12 -60.13 11.02 -13.41
CA HIS A 12 -59.93 12.29 -12.71
C HIS A 12 -58.45 12.52 -12.40
N ALA A 13 -58.05 13.77 -12.55
CA ALA A 13 -56.69 14.28 -12.51
C ALA A 13 -56.34 14.90 -11.14
N GLY A 14 -55.04 15.15 -10.96
CA GLY A 14 -54.47 16.04 -9.94
C GLY A 14 -53.97 15.33 -8.68
N ARG A 15 -52.94 15.78 -7.97
CA ARG A 15 -51.98 16.89 -8.09
C ARG A 15 -51.01 16.69 -6.91
N GLY A 16 -49.73 16.98 -7.09
CA GLY A 16 -48.85 17.35 -5.97
C GLY A 16 -47.56 16.54 -5.84
N GLY A 17 -46.46 17.26 -5.63
CA GLY A 17 -45.26 16.71 -4.99
C GLY A 17 -44.03 16.57 -5.88
N ARG A 18 -43.45 17.70 -6.29
CA ARG A 18 -42.04 17.77 -6.69
C ARG A 18 -41.18 17.33 -5.50
N VAL A 19 -40.30 16.36 -5.70
CA VAL A 19 -39.06 16.27 -4.94
C VAL A 19 -37.90 16.24 -5.91
N ALA A 20 -37.23 17.38 -5.98
CA ALA A 20 -35.97 17.55 -6.67
C ALA A 20 -34.92 16.63 -6.01
N SER A 21 -34.52 15.57 -6.68
CA SER A 21 -33.30 14.84 -6.33
C SER A 21 -32.11 15.54 -7.00
N ALA A 22 -31.48 16.38 -6.18
CA ALA A 22 -30.22 17.05 -6.44
C ALA A 22 -29.15 16.09 -6.98
N GLY A 23 -28.41 16.58 -7.97
CA GLY A 23 -27.37 15.83 -8.65
C GLY A 23 -26.22 15.39 -7.75
N VAL A 24 -25.64 14.24 -8.10
CA VAL A 24 -24.30 13.89 -7.65
C VAL A 24 -23.44 13.68 -8.89
N ARG A 25 -22.76 14.76 -9.28
CA ARG A 25 -21.57 14.71 -10.15
C ARG A 25 -20.59 13.71 -9.53
N ALA A 26 -20.39 12.57 -10.21
CA ALA A 26 -19.36 11.60 -9.87
C ALA A 26 -17.97 12.16 -10.22
N GLY A 27 -17.46 13.04 -9.35
CA GLY A 27 -16.12 13.58 -9.42
C GLY A 27 -15.06 12.48 -9.28
N HIS A 28 -14.20 12.38 -10.28
CA HIS A 28 -12.97 11.60 -10.31
C HIS A 28 -12.20 11.65 -8.98
N ARG A 29 -12.11 10.51 -8.28
CA ARG A 29 -11.17 10.29 -7.16
C ARG A 29 -10.29 9.06 -7.39
N GLN A 30 -9.56 9.03 -8.53
CA GLN A 30 -8.61 7.97 -8.85
C GLN A 30 -7.11 8.32 -8.57
N GLY A 31 -6.76 9.54 -8.17
CA GLY A 31 -5.34 9.97 -8.03
C GLY A 31 -4.61 9.57 -6.73
N ALA A 32 -5.27 9.60 -5.56
CA ALA A 32 -4.57 9.60 -4.26
C ALA A 32 -4.10 8.22 -3.76
N ARG A 33 -4.47 7.13 -4.43
CA ARG A 33 -4.17 5.74 -3.98
C ARG A 33 -2.91 5.15 -4.62
N SER A 34 -2.31 5.90 -5.56
CA SER A 34 -1.09 5.55 -6.28
C SER A 34 0.17 6.24 -5.69
N ALA A 35 0.02 7.32 -4.94
CA ALA A 35 1.13 8.12 -4.38
C ALA A 35 1.89 7.43 -3.24
N MET A 36 1.20 6.69 -2.36
CA MET A 36 1.83 6.05 -1.18
C MET A 36 2.73 4.86 -1.53
N ILE A 37 2.42 4.17 -2.63
CA ILE A 37 3.29 3.11 -3.15
C ILE A 37 4.47 3.77 -3.86
N ARG A 38 4.23 4.81 -4.69
CA ARG A 38 5.28 5.61 -5.36
C ARG A 38 6.32 6.17 -4.36
N LEU A 39 5.93 6.54 -3.14
CA LEU A 39 6.84 7.00 -2.09
C LEU A 39 7.85 5.94 -1.62
N LEU A 40 7.41 4.69 -1.46
CA LEU A 40 8.30 3.58 -1.14
C LEU A 40 9.05 3.12 -2.41
N ILE A 41 8.40 3.17 -3.60
CA ILE A 41 8.98 2.79 -4.91
C ILE A 41 10.26 3.56 -5.17
N VAL A 42 10.26 4.87 -4.94
CA VAL A 42 11.42 5.70 -5.30
C VAL A 42 12.49 5.77 -4.21
N MET A 43 12.20 5.37 -2.97
CA MET A 43 13.27 5.10 -2.00
C MET A 43 14.04 3.81 -2.33
N LEU A 44 13.50 2.94 -3.20
CA LEU A 44 14.14 1.70 -3.64
C LEU A 44 14.65 1.72 -5.11
N LEU A 45 14.14 2.59 -5.98
CA LEU A 45 14.64 2.81 -7.35
C LEU A 45 15.82 3.79 -7.39
N ILE A 46 16.82 3.54 -6.55
CA ILE A 46 18.01 4.39 -6.40
C ILE A 46 19.19 3.89 -7.25
N LEU A 47 19.15 2.72 -7.92
CA LEU A 47 20.38 2.07 -8.41
C LEU A 47 20.58 1.87 -9.93
N ALA A 48 19.71 2.29 -10.83
CA ALA A 48 19.98 2.04 -12.26
C ALA A 48 19.34 3.07 -13.19
N SER A 49 20.05 4.16 -13.47
CA SER A 49 19.88 4.97 -14.69
C SER A 49 21.20 5.72 -14.93
N PRO A 50 21.80 5.62 -16.12
CA PRO A 50 22.97 6.42 -16.47
C PRO A 50 22.52 7.87 -16.71
N SER A 51 23.07 8.83 -15.97
CA SER A 51 22.74 10.25 -16.11
C SER A 51 23.78 10.94 -17.01
N ARG A 52 23.31 11.72 -17.99
CA ARG A 52 24.13 12.61 -18.83
C ARG A 52 24.82 13.67 -17.95
N ALA A 53 26.08 13.96 -18.29
CA ALA A 53 26.92 14.93 -17.60
C ALA A 53 26.47 16.37 -17.87
N ALA A 54 25.58 16.88 -17.02
CA ALA A 54 25.44 18.27 -16.59
C ALA A 54 24.46 18.26 -15.40
N GLY A 55 24.96 18.28 -14.18
CA GLY A 55 24.12 18.30 -12.98
C GLY A 55 23.44 19.66 -12.81
N THR A 56 22.17 19.68 -12.42
CA THR A 56 21.45 20.91 -12.03
C THR A 56 22.25 21.73 -11.00
N SER A 57 22.48 23.00 -11.30
CA SER A 57 23.18 23.93 -10.41
C SER A 57 22.26 24.40 -9.28
N TRP A 58 22.84 24.98 -8.24
CA TRP A 58 22.07 25.61 -7.16
C TRP A 58 21.16 26.75 -7.66
N GLY A 59 21.63 27.50 -8.66
CA GLY A 59 20.92 28.60 -9.31
C GLY A 59 19.58 28.16 -9.90
N ASP A 60 19.55 26.99 -10.53
CA ASP A 60 18.37 26.43 -11.20
C ASP A 60 17.26 25.97 -10.24
N LEU A 61 17.55 25.90 -8.93
CA LEU A 61 16.60 25.45 -7.92
C LEU A 61 15.61 26.56 -7.55
N SER A 62 14.32 26.25 -7.60
CA SER A 62 13.29 27.14 -7.03
C SER A 62 13.47 27.33 -5.52
N ARG A 63 12.99 28.48 -4.99
CA ARG A 63 13.01 28.76 -3.54
C ARG A 63 12.36 27.65 -2.71
N ALA A 64 11.29 27.04 -3.22
CA ALA A 64 10.60 25.93 -2.57
C ALA A 64 11.46 24.65 -2.55
N GLN A 65 12.16 24.33 -3.66
CA GLN A 65 13.10 23.20 -3.70
C GLN A 65 14.27 23.42 -2.74
N ARG A 66 14.89 24.60 -2.74
CA ARG A 66 16.00 24.94 -1.81
C ARG A 66 15.58 24.77 -0.35
N LYS A 67 14.39 25.26 0.04
CA LYS A 67 13.85 25.10 1.39
C LYS A 67 13.64 23.63 1.80
N VAL A 68 13.20 22.79 0.87
CA VAL A 68 12.97 21.36 1.15
C VAL A 68 14.27 20.57 1.20
N ILE A 69 15.23 20.89 0.32
CA ILE A 69 16.54 20.26 0.29
C ILE A 69 17.34 20.62 1.55
N GLY A 70 17.26 21.88 2.00
CA GLY A 70 17.84 22.33 3.26
C GLY A 70 19.37 22.24 3.31
N LEU A 71 20.04 22.29 2.16
CA LEU A 71 21.50 22.36 2.05
C LEU A 71 21.90 23.80 1.69
N SER A 72 23.17 24.15 1.92
CA SER A 72 23.74 25.37 1.35
C SER A 72 24.22 25.13 -0.07
N GLU A 73 24.44 26.20 -0.83
CA GLU A 73 24.98 26.17 -2.19
C GLU A 73 26.30 25.39 -2.28
N SER A 74 27.27 25.72 -1.43
CA SER A 74 28.57 25.03 -1.42
C SER A 74 28.43 23.53 -1.18
N ARG A 75 27.51 23.14 -0.27
CA ARG A 75 27.23 21.72 -0.01
C ARG A 75 26.49 21.04 -1.16
N TRP A 76 25.67 21.78 -1.90
CA TRP A 76 24.97 21.27 -3.07
C TRP A 76 25.93 20.97 -4.22
N GLU A 77 26.81 21.91 -4.53
CA GLU A 77 27.76 21.77 -5.63
C GLU A 77 28.80 20.68 -5.36
N ALA A 78 29.15 20.45 -4.09
CA ALA A 78 30.00 19.32 -3.68
C ALA A 78 29.33 17.94 -3.85
N LEU A 79 28.02 17.86 -4.15
CA LEU A 79 27.35 16.58 -4.34
C LEU A 79 27.57 16.04 -5.76
N PRO A 80 27.85 14.73 -5.90
CA PRO A 80 27.79 14.07 -7.20
C PRO A 80 26.44 14.28 -7.88
N ALA A 81 26.43 14.44 -9.21
CA ALA A 81 25.21 14.73 -9.98
C ALA A 81 24.07 13.74 -9.68
N ALA A 82 24.38 12.44 -9.59
CA ALA A 82 23.40 11.41 -9.24
C ALA A 82 22.74 11.64 -7.86
N ARG A 83 23.47 12.20 -6.89
CA ARG A 83 22.94 12.52 -5.57
C ARG A 83 22.08 13.79 -5.60
N ARG A 84 22.49 14.81 -6.35
CA ARG A 84 21.68 16.02 -6.61
C ARG A 84 20.33 15.65 -7.24
N GLU A 85 20.34 14.84 -8.27
CA GLU A 85 19.12 14.39 -8.97
C GLU A 85 18.17 13.59 -8.04
N ARG A 86 18.72 12.79 -7.12
CA ARG A 86 17.90 12.09 -6.10
C ARG A 86 17.26 13.07 -5.11
N LEU A 87 17.99 14.09 -4.67
CA LEU A 87 17.46 15.11 -3.77
C LEU A 87 16.38 15.95 -4.47
N LEU A 88 16.57 16.32 -5.73
CA LEU A 88 15.56 17.06 -6.51
C LEU A 88 14.25 16.30 -6.65
N ARG A 89 14.31 15.05 -7.11
CA ARG A 89 13.12 14.19 -7.18
C ARG A 89 12.46 14.00 -5.82
N GLY A 90 13.25 13.99 -4.74
CA GLY A 90 12.73 13.97 -3.38
C GLY A 90 11.96 15.25 -3.03
N ALA A 91 12.53 16.41 -3.37
CA ALA A 91 11.94 17.72 -3.14
C ALA A 91 10.65 17.92 -3.94
N GLU A 92 10.66 17.63 -5.24
CA GLU A 92 9.47 17.69 -6.10
C GLU A 92 8.32 16.86 -5.54
N ARG A 93 8.61 15.61 -5.15
CA ARG A 93 7.59 14.75 -4.54
C ARG A 93 7.07 15.34 -3.24
N TRP A 94 7.93 15.89 -2.39
CA TRP A 94 7.51 16.50 -1.13
C TRP A 94 6.63 17.72 -1.36
N LEU A 95 6.99 18.56 -2.33
CA LEU A 95 6.22 19.73 -2.71
C LEU A 95 4.84 19.33 -3.26
N GLY A 96 4.78 18.26 -4.07
CA GLY A 96 3.51 17.72 -4.58
C GLY A 96 2.66 16.93 -3.58
N MET A 97 3.12 16.71 -2.34
CA MET A 97 2.31 16.02 -1.31
C MET A 97 1.32 16.97 -0.64
N SER A 98 0.10 16.46 -0.41
CA SER A 98 -0.87 17.09 0.49
C SER A 98 -0.34 17.17 1.93
N PRO A 99 -0.88 18.07 2.78
CA PRO A 99 -0.51 18.13 4.20
C PRO A 99 -0.63 16.78 4.91
N GLU A 100 -1.67 16.00 4.63
CA GLU A 100 -1.93 14.67 5.20
C GLU A 100 -0.86 13.65 4.78
N GLU A 101 -0.42 13.72 3.52
CA GLU A 101 0.66 12.88 2.99
C GLU A 101 2.00 13.25 3.62
N ARG A 102 2.30 14.55 3.75
CA ARG A 102 3.51 15.01 4.46
C ARG A 102 3.50 14.57 5.93
N ARG A 103 2.36 14.67 6.63
CA ARG A 103 2.21 14.15 8.01
C ARG A 103 2.51 12.64 8.08
N ARG A 104 1.99 11.86 7.13
CA ARG A 104 2.27 10.42 7.03
C ARG A 104 3.74 10.12 6.72
N ALA A 105 4.34 10.86 5.79
CA ALA A 105 5.75 10.70 5.43
C ALA A 105 6.68 10.98 6.62
N ARG A 106 6.44 12.05 7.38
CA ARG A 106 7.20 12.36 8.61
C ARG A 106 7.12 11.25 9.65
N ARG A 107 5.92 10.70 9.89
CA ARG A 107 5.76 9.57 10.82
C ARG A 107 6.53 8.33 10.36
N ASN A 108 6.45 7.99 9.07
CA ASN A 108 7.19 6.86 8.52
C ASN A 108 8.71 7.07 8.62
N LEU A 109 9.19 8.30 8.39
CA LEU A 109 10.61 8.62 8.53
C LEU A 109 11.09 8.46 9.97
N ARG A 110 10.30 8.90 10.96
CA ARG A 110 10.63 8.71 12.38
C ARG A 110 10.74 7.23 12.72
N LEU A 111 9.73 6.43 12.37
CA LEU A 111 9.77 4.97 12.55
C LEU A 111 10.99 4.34 11.86
N TRP A 112 11.34 4.80 10.66
CA TRP A 112 12.50 4.32 9.94
C TRP A 112 13.83 4.63 10.65
N LYS A 113 13.94 5.82 11.27
CA LYS A 113 15.11 6.21 12.06
C LYS A 113 15.26 5.34 13.31
N GLU A 114 14.15 4.99 13.95
CA GLU A 114 14.11 4.13 15.15
C GLU A 114 14.39 2.65 14.83
N MET A 115 14.20 2.20 13.57
CA MET A 115 14.49 0.82 13.18
C MET A 115 16.00 0.49 13.24
N THR A 116 16.30 -0.70 13.73
CA THR A 116 17.62 -1.33 13.68
C THR A 116 18.06 -1.61 12.23
N PRO A 117 19.37 -1.80 11.98
CA PRO A 117 19.85 -2.20 10.65
C PRO A 117 19.18 -3.47 10.11
N GLY A 118 18.91 -4.45 10.97
CA GLY A 118 18.22 -5.68 10.60
C GLY A 118 16.79 -5.45 10.14
N GLU A 119 16.02 -4.64 10.87
CA GLU A 119 14.65 -4.26 10.51
C GLU A 119 14.61 -3.46 9.21
N ARG A 120 15.52 -2.49 9.04
CA ARG A 120 15.64 -1.74 7.79
C ARG A 120 15.90 -2.65 6.59
N ARG A 121 16.80 -3.63 6.73
CA ARG A 121 17.06 -4.66 5.69
C ARG A 121 15.80 -5.47 5.40
N PHE A 122 15.10 -5.91 6.45
CA PHE A 122 13.85 -6.67 6.29
C PHE A 122 12.79 -5.87 5.52
N VAL A 123 12.55 -4.62 5.90
CA VAL A 123 11.57 -3.74 5.24
C VAL A 123 11.96 -3.49 3.79
N ARG A 124 13.25 -3.20 3.49
CA ARG A 124 13.75 -3.05 2.12
C ARG A 124 13.47 -4.29 1.27
N ARG A 125 13.77 -5.48 1.81
CA ARG A 125 13.52 -6.75 1.11
C ARG A 125 12.03 -6.95 0.83
N LYS A 126 11.17 -6.79 1.84
CA LYS A 126 9.71 -6.91 1.66
C LYS A 126 9.15 -5.89 0.68
N PHE A 127 9.75 -4.71 0.66
CA PHE A 127 9.38 -3.71 -0.30
C PHE A 127 9.80 -4.09 -1.73
N LYS A 128 11.01 -4.63 -1.94
CA LYS A 128 11.45 -5.16 -3.24
C LYS A 128 10.54 -6.29 -3.73
N GLU A 129 10.18 -7.22 -2.85
CA GLU A 129 9.20 -8.28 -3.15
C GLU A 129 7.85 -7.69 -3.59
N TYR A 130 7.32 -6.70 -2.86
CA TYR A 130 6.09 -6.02 -3.22
C TYR A 130 6.17 -5.35 -4.58
N GLN A 131 7.33 -4.78 -4.92
CA GLN A 131 7.58 -4.08 -6.17
C GLN A 131 7.65 -5.00 -7.37
N ALA A 132 8.16 -6.22 -7.21
CA ALA A 132 8.15 -7.24 -8.23
C ALA A 132 6.73 -7.79 -8.50
N LEU A 133 5.72 -7.51 -7.64
CA LEU A 133 4.38 -8.01 -7.87
C LEU A 133 3.71 -7.37 -9.11
N PRO A 134 2.97 -8.18 -9.91
CA PRO A 134 2.13 -7.67 -10.98
C PRO A 134 1.13 -6.62 -10.50
N ALA A 135 0.79 -5.67 -11.37
CA ALA A 135 -0.12 -4.55 -11.05
C ALA A 135 -1.47 -5.03 -10.48
N ARG A 136 -2.03 -6.12 -11.04
CA ARG A 136 -3.27 -6.76 -10.55
C ARG A 136 -3.14 -7.24 -9.10
N LYS A 137 -2.03 -7.89 -8.74
CA LYS A 137 -1.76 -8.35 -7.37
C LYS A 137 -1.61 -7.16 -6.42
N LYS A 138 -0.84 -6.13 -6.81
CA LYS A 138 -0.71 -4.88 -6.03
C LYS A 138 -2.06 -4.21 -5.79
N ALA A 139 -2.92 -4.14 -6.81
CA ALA A 139 -4.26 -3.56 -6.70
C ALA A 139 -5.16 -4.35 -5.74
N ARG A 140 -5.13 -5.69 -5.80
CA ARG A 140 -5.84 -6.55 -4.84
C ARG A 140 -5.37 -6.30 -3.42
N LEU A 141 -4.06 -6.25 -3.16
CA LEU A 141 -3.51 -5.97 -1.83
C LEU A 141 -3.95 -4.59 -1.30
N ARG A 142 -3.93 -3.56 -2.16
CA ARG A 142 -4.45 -2.23 -1.79
C ARG A 142 -5.92 -2.27 -1.38
N ARG A 143 -6.76 -3.01 -2.12
CA ARG A 143 -8.19 -3.17 -1.78
C ARG A 143 -8.38 -3.89 -0.45
N LEU A 144 -7.70 -5.02 -0.26
CA LEU A 144 -7.74 -5.76 1.00
C LEU A 144 -7.31 -4.90 2.19
N LYS A 145 -6.23 -4.13 2.04
CA LYS A 145 -5.76 -3.21 3.08
C LYS A 145 -6.83 -2.18 3.45
N ARG A 146 -7.45 -1.52 2.45
CA ARG A 146 -8.51 -0.53 2.68
C ARG A 146 -9.73 -1.14 3.35
N TRP A 147 -10.19 -2.30 2.85
CA TRP A 147 -11.28 -3.05 3.45
C TRP A 147 -10.99 -3.35 4.93
N PHE A 148 -9.81 -3.90 5.23
CA PHE A 148 -9.43 -4.22 6.60
C PHE A 148 -9.33 -2.98 7.49
N GLN A 149 -8.82 -1.86 6.98
CA GLN A 149 -8.74 -0.59 7.72
C GLN A 149 -10.11 -0.04 8.10
N ASN A 150 -11.14 -0.30 7.29
CA ASN A 150 -12.50 0.20 7.51
C ASN A 150 -13.36 -0.75 8.36
N LEU A 151 -12.85 -1.90 8.80
CA LEU A 151 -13.60 -2.81 9.67
C LEU A 151 -13.75 -2.25 11.10
N PRO A 152 -14.86 -2.56 11.79
CA PRO A 152 -15.00 -2.36 13.23
C PRO A 152 -13.85 -3.00 14.04
N PRO A 153 -13.41 -2.40 15.16
CA PRO A 153 -12.31 -2.91 15.97
C PRO A 153 -12.47 -4.37 16.39
N GLU A 154 -13.69 -4.79 16.73
CA GLU A 154 -14.06 -6.14 17.18
C GLU A 154 -13.86 -7.14 16.04
N ARG A 155 -14.30 -6.78 14.82
CA ARG A 155 -14.06 -7.60 13.62
C ARG A 155 -12.58 -7.74 13.33
N LYS A 156 -11.80 -6.64 13.43
CA LYS A 156 -10.33 -6.69 13.28
C LYS A 156 -9.67 -7.59 14.33
N ARG A 157 -10.13 -7.54 15.59
CA ARG A 157 -9.65 -8.40 16.68
C ARG A 157 -9.93 -9.88 16.38
N ARG A 158 -11.17 -10.23 16.01
CA ARG A 158 -11.55 -11.61 15.65
C ARG A 158 -10.73 -12.16 14.50
N ILE A 159 -10.54 -11.37 13.44
CA ILE A 159 -9.68 -11.77 12.30
C ILE A 159 -8.26 -12.04 12.81
N ARG A 160 -7.64 -11.11 13.55
CA ARG A 160 -6.28 -11.29 14.08
C ARG A 160 -6.14 -12.51 14.99
N GLN A 161 -7.14 -12.80 15.82
CA GLN A 161 -7.15 -13.98 16.68
C GLN A 161 -7.19 -15.28 15.87
N ARG A 162 -8.09 -15.39 14.88
CA ARG A 162 -8.15 -16.55 13.98
C ARG A 162 -6.82 -16.77 13.26
N TRP A 163 -6.19 -15.70 12.79
CA TRP A 163 -4.87 -15.78 12.16
C TRP A 163 -3.77 -16.26 13.12
N ARG A 164 -3.80 -15.86 14.40
CA ARG A 164 -2.86 -16.36 15.43
C ARG A 164 -3.08 -17.85 15.69
N GLN A 165 -4.31 -18.25 15.99
CA GLN A 165 -4.66 -19.66 16.22
C GLN A 165 -4.27 -20.57 15.06
N ALA A 166 -4.50 -20.13 13.81
CA ALA A 166 -4.10 -20.88 12.63
C ALA A 166 -2.57 -21.04 12.52
N LYS A 167 -1.79 -20.00 12.88
CA LYS A 167 -0.33 -20.08 12.94
C LYS A 167 0.15 -21.03 14.02
N ASP A 168 -0.45 -20.97 15.20
CA ASP A 168 -0.07 -21.81 16.34
C ASP A 168 -0.36 -23.28 16.06
N LYS A 169 -1.56 -23.60 15.52
CA LYS A 169 -1.90 -24.95 15.06
C LYS A 169 -0.91 -25.46 14.01
N LYS A 170 -0.55 -24.64 13.03
CA LYS A 170 0.44 -25.01 12.01
C LYS A 170 1.84 -25.25 12.61
N ALA A 171 2.25 -24.45 13.59
CA ALA A 171 3.52 -24.63 14.28
C ALA A 171 3.55 -25.94 15.08
N LEU A 172 2.46 -26.27 15.79
CA LEU A 172 2.31 -27.53 16.51
C LEU A 172 2.39 -28.74 15.57
N LEU A 173 1.64 -28.71 14.46
CA LEU A 173 1.69 -29.77 13.45
C LEU A 173 3.11 -29.97 12.90
N ARG A 174 3.83 -28.89 12.61
CA ARG A 174 5.22 -28.97 12.13
C ARG A 174 6.16 -29.58 13.17
N LYS A 175 5.99 -29.25 14.46
CA LYS A 175 6.76 -29.85 15.56
C LYS A 175 6.49 -31.34 15.68
N GLY A 176 5.21 -31.75 15.64
CA GLY A 176 4.82 -33.17 15.69
C GLY A 176 5.41 -33.98 14.53
N LEU A 177 5.31 -33.48 13.29
CA LEU A 177 5.91 -34.12 12.13
C LEU A 177 7.44 -34.27 12.25
N HIS A 178 8.11 -33.24 12.78
CA HIS A 178 9.55 -33.30 13.00
C HIS A 178 9.93 -34.35 14.05
N GLN A 179 9.18 -34.44 15.15
CA GLN A 179 9.39 -35.47 16.18
C GLN A 179 9.12 -36.88 15.65
N ALA A 180 8.04 -37.09 14.90
CA ALA A 180 7.73 -38.39 14.30
C ALA A 180 8.85 -38.84 13.33
N ARG A 181 9.35 -37.92 12.50
CA ARG A 181 10.51 -38.18 11.62
C ARG A 181 11.76 -38.56 12.42
N ARG A 182 12.06 -37.86 13.51
CA ARG A 182 13.20 -38.19 14.38
C ARG A 182 13.05 -39.56 15.03
N LYS A 183 11.86 -39.92 15.51
CA LYS A 183 11.59 -41.25 16.09
C LYS A 183 11.76 -42.35 15.05
N ARG A 184 11.19 -42.18 13.85
CA ARG A 184 11.34 -43.14 12.75
C ARG A 184 12.79 -43.31 12.28
N ALA A 185 13.58 -42.23 12.28
CA ALA A 185 15.01 -42.29 11.94
C ALA A 185 15.86 -42.99 13.02
N ARG A 186 15.36 -43.08 14.27
CA ARG A 186 16.04 -43.77 15.38
C ARG A 186 15.64 -45.24 15.50
N GLN A 187 14.59 -45.69 14.83
CA GLN A 187 14.22 -47.10 14.80
C GLN A 187 15.08 -47.83 13.75
N PRO A 188 15.75 -48.95 14.10
CA PRO A 188 16.49 -49.74 13.12
C PRO A 188 15.51 -50.21 12.03
N ARG A 189 15.94 -50.14 10.77
CA ARG A 189 15.14 -50.68 9.67
C ARG A 189 14.96 -52.18 9.93
N PRO A 190 13.73 -52.72 9.89
CA PRO A 190 13.54 -54.15 10.07
C PRO A 190 14.39 -54.87 9.03
N ALA A 191 15.28 -55.74 9.51
CA ALA A 191 16.10 -56.57 8.64
C ALA A 191 15.14 -57.33 7.73
N GLN A 192 15.28 -57.13 6.41
CA GLN A 192 14.54 -57.93 5.44
C GLN A 192 15.01 -59.38 5.64
N ARG A 193 14.18 -60.18 6.32
CA ARG A 193 14.38 -61.63 6.41
C ARG A 193 14.31 -62.16 4.97
N ARG A 194 15.44 -62.67 4.49
CA ARG A 194 15.55 -63.50 3.30
C ARG A 194 15.12 -64.91 3.66
#